data_AF-A0A256XHW9-F1
#
_entry.id   AF-A0A256XHW9-F1
#
_cell.length_a   1.000
_cell.length_b   1.000
_cell.length_c   1.000
_cell.angle_alpha   90.00
_cell.angle_beta   90.00
_cell.angle_gamma   90.00
#
_symmetry.space_group_name_H-M   'P 1'
#
loop_
_entity.id
_entity.type
_entity.pdbx_description
1 polymer ?
#
loop_
_entity_poly.entity_id
_entity_poly.type
_entity_poly.pdbx_seq_one_letter_code
_entity_poly.pdbx_strand_id
1 'polypeptide(L)'
;MGNIIPPPEPIVKVPVLIKHAGVPPRKYRKGRGYSKGEIQALGLTMIEARKLGIYVDSRRKTVYDENIERLKEWLERVKKGEIEPPDPTMPKVIKVKPAGKKVFKGKTMAGRKMRGLLKKKYRYTHQYKWKRKQKERKLKKGHEAKRHKGGH
;
A
#
# COMPACT_ATOMS: atom_id res chain seq x y z
N MET A 1 32.20 7.84 -7.37
CA MET A 1 31.05 7.86 -6.44
C MET A 1 30.31 9.15 -6.73
N GLY A 2 29.04 9.10 -7.15
CA GLY A 2 28.31 10.32 -7.52
C GLY A 2 28.10 11.24 -6.31
N ASN A 3 27.94 12.53 -6.58
CA ASN A 3 27.60 13.50 -5.54
C ASN A 3 26.12 13.32 -5.17
N ILE A 4 25.86 12.59 -4.08
CA ILE A 4 24.51 12.40 -3.54
C ILE A 4 24.12 13.71 -2.82
N ILE A 5 23.28 14.52 -3.45
CA ILE A 5 22.80 15.78 -2.87
C ILE A 5 21.29 15.67 -2.64
N PRO A 6 20.81 15.78 -1.39
CA PRO A 6 19.39 15.68 -1.10
C PRO A 6 18.62 16.87 -1.71
N PRO A 7 17.32 16.70 -1.99
CA PRO A 7 16.48 17.79 -2.46
C PRO A 7 16.44 18.93 -1.42
N PRO A 8 16.36 20.18 -1.88
CA PRO A 8 16.32 21.32 -0.97
C PRO A 8 15.10 21.25 -0.06
N GLU A 9 15.24 21.74 1.18
CA GLU A 9 14.11 21.79 2.10
C GLU A 9 13.14 22.92 1.71
N PRO A 10 11.82 22.68 1.73
CA PRO A 10 10.83 23.70 1.38
C PRO A 10 10.70 24.74 2.49
N ILE A 11 10.55 26.00 2.10
CA ILE A 11 10.34 27.13 2.99
C ILE A 11 8.84 27.28 3.26
N VAL A 12 8.47 27.47 4.54
CA VAL A 12 7.07 27.60 4.97
C VAL A 12 6.96 28.74 5.97
N LYS A 13 5.86 29.50 5.92
CA LYS A 13 5.57 30.52 6.94
C LYS A 13 5.38 29.89 8.33
N VAL A 14 5.89 30.54 9.35
CA VAL A 14 5.66 30.11 10.74
C VAL A 14 4.21 30.43 11.11
N PRO A 15 3.47 29.50 11.74
CA PRO A 15 2.14 29.81 12.25
C PRO A 15 2.23 30.87 13.34
N VAL A 16 1.33 31.85 13.27
CA VAL A 16 1.21 32.88 14.31
C VAL A 16 0.50 32.25 15.51
N LEU A 17 1.15 32.29 16.67
CA LEU A 17 0.60 31.73 17.90
C LEU A 17 0.17 32.87 18.83
N ILE A 18 -0.94 32.66 19.55
CA ILE A 18 -1.49 33.62 20.52
C ILE A 18 -0.44 34.00 21.58
N LYS A 19 0.37 33.02 22.03
CA LYS A 19 1.45 33.23 23.01
C LYS A 19 2.51 34.26 22.59
N HIS A 20 2.58 34.59 21.30
CA HIS A 20 3.53 35.56 20.75
C HIS A 20 2.85 36.89 20.36
N ALA A 21 1.68 37.19 20.93
CA ALA A 21 0.96 38.45 20.70
C ALA A 21 0.76 38.79 19.21
N GLY A 22 0.56 37.77 18.36
CA GLY A 22 0.32 37.97 16.93
C GLY A 22 1.58 38.14 16.07
N VAL A 23 2.77 38.18 16.66
CA VAL A 23 4.04 38.30 15.90
C VAL A 23 4.82 36.99 16.01
N PRO A 24 5.01 36.24 14.90
CA PRO A 24 5.77 35.00 14.97
C PRO A 24 7.25 35.31 15.23
N PRO A 25 7.97 34.48 16.01
CA PRO A 25 9.38 34.71 16.36
C PRO A 25 10.31 34.72 15.13
N ARG A 26 9.90 34.07 14.04
CA ARG A 26 10.55 34.12 12.72
C ARG A 26 9.46 34.10 11.66
N LYS A 27 9.69 34.75 10.51
CA LYS A 27 8.72 34.76 9.40
C LYS A 27 8.60 33.39 8.72
N TYR A 28 9.73 32.70 8.56
CA TYR A 28 9.82 31.44 7.84
C TYR A 28 10.51 30.35 8.65
N ARG A 29 10.18 29.10 8.31
CA ARG A 29 10.79 27.88 8.84
C ARG A 29 10.97 26.85 7.72
N LYS A 30 11.86 25.90 7.98
CA LYS A 30 11.99 24.68 7.18
C LYS A 30 10.74 23.82 7.33
N GLY A 31 10.14 23.46 6.21
CA GLY A 31 8.98 22.57 6.15
C GLY A 31 9.39 21.10 6.29
N ARG A 32 8.43 20.25 6.68
CA ARG A 32 8.65 18.79 6.74
C ARG A 32 8.93 18.19 5.36
N GLY A 33 8.28 18.71 4.32
CA GLY A 33 8.43 18.30 2.92
C GLY A 33 7.55 19.12 2.01
N TYR A 34 7.59 18.83 0.71
CA TYR A 34 6.86 19.57 -0.31
C TYR A 34 5.37 19.28 -0.26
N SER A 35 4.56 20.28 -0.55
CA SER A 35 3.10 20.13 -0.60
C SER A 35 2.68 19.36 -1.83
N LYS A 36 1.46 18.79 -1.79
CA LYS A 36 0.90 18.11 -2.98
C LYS A 36 0.80 19.06 -4.18
N GLY A 37 0.45 20.32 -3.94
CA GLY A 37 0.32 21.33 -4.99
C GLY A 37 1.64 21.70 -5.65
N GLU A 38 2.71 21.87 -4.86
CA GLU A 38 4.05 22.16 -5.38
C GLU A 38 4.59 21.03 -6.27
N ILE A 39 4.40 19.77 -5.84
CA ILE A 39 4.81 18.60 -6.63
C ILE A 39 4.01 18.47 -7.93
N GLN A 40 2.69 18.72 -7.86
CA GLN A 40 1.82 18.65 -9.03
C GLN A 40 2.10 19.77 -10.03
N ALA A 41 2.49 20.97 -9.57
CA ALA A 41 2.91 22.07 -10.43
C ALA A 41 4.15 21.74 -11.27
N LEU A 42 5.02 20.84 -10.78
CA LEU A 42 6.17 20.33 -11.52
C LEU A 42 5.85 19.14 -12.43
N GLY A 43 4.56 18.76 -12.53
CA GLY A 43 4.13 17.62 -13.34
C GLY A 43 4.48 16.25 -12.76
N LEU A 44 4.91 16.19 -11.49
CA LEU A 44 5.24 14.93 -10.82
C LEU A 44 4.04 14.38 -10.06
N THR A 45 3.96 13.06 -9.97
CA THR A 45 3.07 12.38 -9.02
C THR A 45 3.74 12.25 -7.65
N MET A 46 2.94 12.10 -6.59
CA MET A 46 3.46 11.90 -5.23
C MET A 46 4.36 10.66 -5.11
N ILE A 47 4.09 9.64 -5.92
CA ILE A 47 4.86 8.39 -5.92
C ILE A 47 6.21 8.61 -6.59
N GLU A 48 6.24 9.28 -7.76
CA GLU A 48 7.48 9.62 -8.46
C GLU A 48 8.38 10.51 -7.61
N ALA A 49 7.82 11.56 -7.00
CA ALA A 49 8.58 12.42 -6.09
C ALA A 49 9.21 11.63 -4.94
N ARG A 50 8.47 10.71 -4.31
CA ARG A 50 9.00 9.85 -3.25
C ARG A 50 10.05 8.85 -3.74
N LYS A 51 9.96 8.39 -4.99
CA LYS A 51 10.98 7.55 -5.62
C LYS A 51 12.28 8.32 -5.89
N LEU A 52 12.19 9.63 -6.15
CA LEU A 52 13.33 10.53 -6.28
C LEU A 52 13.92 10.98 -4.92
N GLY A 53 13.42 10.42 -3.81
CA GLY A 53 13.88 10.79 -2.47
C GLY A 53 13.32 12.12 -1.95
N ILE A 54 12.31 12.69 -2.63
CA ILE A 54 11.64 13.92 -2.19
C ILE A 54 10.57 13.58 -1.15
N TYR A 55 10.67 14.22 0.02
CA TYR A 55 9.65 14.07 1.06
C TYR A 55 8.40 14.87 0.70
N VAL A 56 7.26 14.19 0.54
CA VAL A 56 5.98 14.81 0.20
C VAL A 56 5.05 14.83 1.42
N ASP A 57 4.70 16.03 1.89
CA ASP A 57 3.71 16.26 2.94
C ASP A 57 2.31 16.43 2.34
N SER A 58 1.58 15.30 2.23
CA SER A 58 0.24 15.25 1.65
C SER A 58 -0.83 16.02 2.43
N ARG A 59 -0.53 16.48 3.66
CA ARG A 59 -1.48 17.24 4.49
C ARG A 59 -1.38 18.75 4.27
N ARG A 60 -0.28 19.25 3.73
CA ARG A 60 -0.10 20.69 3.46
C ARG A 60 -0.82 21.08 2.17
N LYS A 61 -1.66 22.11 2.26
CA LYS A 61 -2.39 22.69 1.10
C LYS A 61 -1.73 23.94 0.53
N THR A 62 -0.88 24.62 1.31
CA THR A 62 -0.19 25.85 0.86
C THR A 62 0.83 25.53 -0.23
N VAL A 63 0.91 26.42 -1.20
CA VAL A 63 1.85 26.37 -2.32
C VAL A 63 2.64 27.67 -2.30
N TYR A 64 3.95 27.57 -2.50
CA TYR A 64 4.85 28.72 -2.58
C TYR A 64 5.66 28.60 -3.87
N ASP A 65 5.67 29.65 -4.68
CA ASP A 65 6.37 29.64 -5.98
C ASP A 65 7.88 29.50 -5.81
N GLU A 66 8.46 30.14 -4.78
CA GLU A 66 9.87 29.97 -4.38
C GLU A 66 10.25 28.50 -4.18
N ASN A 67 9.35 27.67 -3.65
CA ASN A 67 9.61 26.24 -3.46
C ASN A 67 9.57 25.47 -4.78
N ILE A 68 8.68 25.86 -5.69
CA ILE A 68 8.54 25.25 -7.02
C ILE A 68 9.82 25.49 -7.82
N GLU A 69 10.30 26.74 -7.84
CA GLU A 69 11.54 27.12 -8.54
C GLU A 69 12.76 26.38 -7.97
N ARG A 70 12.93 26.38 -6.64
CA ARG A 70 14.04 25.66 -5.98
C ARG A 70 14.05 24.17 -6.30
N LEU A 71 12.86 23.54 -6.32
CA LEU A 71 12.76 22.12 -6.63
C LEU A 71 12.98 21.87 -8.13
N LYS A 72 12.54 22.79 -9.00
CA LYS A 72 12.80 22.72 -10.44
C LYS A 72 14.29 22.77 -10.76
N GLU A 73 15.03 23.72 -10.17
CA GLU A 73 16.48 23.83 -10.33
C GLU A 73 17.19 22.54 -9.89
N TRP A 74 16.77 21.97 -8.76
CA TRP A 74 17.33 20.70 -8.30
C TRP A 74 17.04 19.55 -9.28
N LEU A 75 15.81 19.45 -9.80
CA LEU A 75 15.45 18.45 -10.80
C LEU A 75 16.22 18.62 -12.11
N GLU A 76 16.50 19.84 -12.54
CA GLU A 76 17.32 20.12 -13.72
C GLU A 76 18.78 19.66 -13.52
N ARG A 77 19.36 19.89 -12.34
CA ARG A 77 20.71 19.40 -12.01
C ARG A 77 20.77 17.87 -11.95
N VAL A 78 19.72 17.24 -11.42
CA VAL A 78 19.56 15.77 -11.46
C VAL A 78 19.46 15.27 -12.91
N LYS A 79 18.67 15.95 -13.75
CA LYS A 79 18.52 15.57 -15.17
C LYS A 79 19.81 15.72 -15.98
N LYS A 80 20.65 16.72 -15.65
CA LYS A 80 21.99 16.91 -16.24
C LYS A 80 22.98 15.83 -15.80
N GLY A 81 22.69 15.07 -14.75
CA GLY A 81 23.58 14.04 -14.21
C GLY A 81 24.70 14.58 -13.32
N GLU A 82 24.63 15.85 -12.91
CA GLU A 82 25.59 16.45 -11.97
C GLU A 82 25.39 15.91 -10.54
N ILE A 83 24.16 15.49 -10.24
CA ILE A 83 23.70 15.09 -8.91
C ILE A 83 23.02 13.75 -9.02
N GLU A 84 23.37 12.85 -8.10
CA GLU A 84 22.58 11.64 -7.87
C GLU A 84 21.51 11.93 -6.81
N PRO A 85 20.22 11.66 -7.10
CA PRO A 85 19.17 11.81 -6.10
C PRO A 85 19.44 10.85 -4.93
N PRO A 86 19.04 11.22 -3.70
CA PRO A 86 19.19 10.33 -2.55
C PRO A 86 18.28 9.10 -2.70
N ASP A 87 18.49 8.13 -1.82
CA ASP A 87 17.64 6.95 -1.75
C ASP A 87 16.15 7.31 -1.66
N PRO A 88 15.27 6.50 -2.30
CA PRO A 88 13.85 6.77 -2.30
C PRO A 88 13.31 6.83 -0.86
N THR A 89 12.50 7.86 -0.57
CA THR A 89 11.80 7.97 0.72
C THR A 89 10.82 6.82 0.91
N MET A 90 10.26 6.31 -0.20
CA MET A 90 9.45 5.09 -0.17
C MET A 90 10.37 3.87 -0.02
N PRO A 91 10.03 2.90 0.85
CA PRO A 91 10.82 1.69 0.95
C PRO A 91 10.88 0.99 -0.41
N LYS A 92 12.10 0.77 -0.91
CA LYS A 92 12.37 0.05 -2.18
C LYS A 92 11.74 -1.35 -2.20
N VAL A 93 11.61 -1.97 -1.04
CA VAL A 93 10.93 -3.24 -0.83
C VAL A 93 9.86 -3.09 0.25
N ILE A 94 8.60 -3.36 -0.08
CA ILE A 94 7.51 -3.40 0.90
C ILE A 94 7.74 -4.65 1.78
N LYS A 95 8.33 -4.46 2.97
CA LYS A 95 8.44 -5.52 3.97
C LYS A 95 7.05 -5.76 4.58
N VAL A 96 6.29 -6.70 4.04
CA VAL A 96 5.06 -7.18 4.68
C VAL A 96 5.47 -8.05 5.87
N LYS A 97 5.01 -7.71 7.07
CA LYS A 97 5.25 -8.56 8.25
C LYS A 97 4.68 -9.95 7.94
N PRO A 98 5.49 -11.03 8.03
CA PRO A 98 4.96 -12.36 7.81
C PRO A 98 3.84 -12.62 8.82
N ALA A 99 2.84 -13.40 8.42
CA ALA A 99 1.83 -13.85 9.37
C ALA A 99 2.56 -14.49 10.56
N GLY A 100 2.35 -13.95 11.77
CA GLY A 100 3.09 -14.40 12.94
C GLY A 100 3.01 -15.92 13.14
N LYS A 101 4.02 -16.51 13.79
CA LYS A 101 4.14 -17.97 14.00
C LYS A 101 2.90 -18.59 14.68
N LYS A 102 2.12 -17.81 15.43
CA LYS A 102 0.77 -18.20 15.86
C LYS A 102 -0.15 -18.18 14.65
N VAL A 103 -0.44 -19.37 14.12
CA VAL A 103 -1.51 -19.58 13.13
C VAL A 103 -2.74 -18.83 13.65
N PHE A 104 -3.23 -17.85 12.88
CA PHE A 104 -4.43 -17.08 13.23
C PHE A 104 -5.49 -18.06 13.72
N LYS A 105 -5.94 -17.94 14.98
CA LYS A 105 -6.76 -18.99 15.63
C LYS A 105 -7.97 -19.37 14.77
N GLY A 106 -8.53 -18.43 13.99
CA GLY A 106 -9.63 -18.67 13.06
C GLY A 106 -9.31 -19.45 11.76
N LYS A 107 -8.03 -19.68 11.43
CA LYS A 107 -7.55 -20.50 10.29
C LYS A 107 -7.21 -21.93 10.68
N THR A 108 -6.90 -22.19 11.95
CA THR A 108 -6.69 -23.56 12.44
C THR A 108 -7.96 -24.39 12.30
N MET A 109 -7.83 -25.72 12.29
CA MET A 109 -9.00 -26.61 12.27
C MET A 109 -9.96 -26.33 13.44
N ALA A 110 -9.42 -26.05 14.63
CA ALA A 110 -10.21 -25.66 15.80
C ALA A 110 -10.99 -24.36 15.59
N GLY A 111 -10.37 -23.29 15.07
CA GLY A 111 -11.09 -22.04 14.83
C GLY A 111 -12.05 -22.09 13.64
N ARG A 112 -11.75 -22.87 12.60
CA ARG A 112 -12.71 -23.15 11.52
C ARG A 112 -13.93 -23.91 12.04
N LYS A 113 -13.74 -24.81 13.02
CA LYS A 113 -14.81 -25.52 13.73
C LYS A 113 -15.64 -24.54 14.57
N MET A 114 -15.01 -23.70 15.39
CA MET A 114 -15.66 -22.68 16.23
C MET A 114 -16.52 -21.70 15.40
N ARG A 115 -16.02 -21.22 14.26
CA ARG A 115 -16.76 -20.34 13.34
C ARG A 115 -17.87 -21.06 12.55
N GLY A 116 -18.04 -22.37 12.72
CA GLY A 116 -19.04 -23.15 12.01
C GLY A 116 -18.75 -23.40 10.53
N LEU A 117 -17.54 -23.06 10.04
CA LEU A 117 -17.13 -23.25 8.64
C LEU A 117 -16.94 -24.72 8.27
N LEU A 118 -16.78 -25.60 9.26
CA LEU A 118 -16.70 -27.05 9.08
C LEU A 118 -18.06 -27.76 9.22
N LYS A 119 -19.17 -27.02 9.43
CA LYS A 119 -20.51 -27.61 9.52
C LYS A 119 -20.86 -28.36 8.22
N LYS A 120 -21.56 -29.49 8.33
CA LYS A 120 -22.02 -30.30 7.18
C LYS A 120 -22.77 -29.47 6.13
N LYS A 121 -23.54 -28.44 6.55
CA LYS A 121 -24.26 -27.53 5.65
C LYS A 121 -23.37 -26.80 4.64
N TYR A 122 -22.10 -26.55 4.97
CA TYR A 122 -21.12 -25.92 4.07
C TYR A 122 -20.28 -26.94 3.28
N ARG A 123 -20.25 -28.21 3.70
CA ARG A 123 -19.58 -29.31 2.97
C ARG A 123 -20.47 -29.95 1.91
N TYR A 124 -21.78 -29.99 2.16
CA TYR A 124 -22.78 -30.61 1.30
C TYR A 124 -23.76 -29.57 0.80
N THR A 125 -23.27 -28.62 0.00
CA THR A 125 -24.19 -27.80 -0.79
C THR A 125 -24.77 -28.63 -1.93
N HIS A 126 -25.96 -28.27 -2.41
CA HIS A 126 -26.60 -28.92 -3.56
C HIS A 126 -25.62 -29.00 -4.75
N GLN A 127 -24.87 -27.93 -5.00
CA GLN A 127 -23.84 -27.86 -6.04
C GLN A 127 -22.70 -28.88 -5.83
N TYR A 128 -22.21 -29.09 -4.61
CA TYR A 128 -21.20 -30.11 -4.31
C TYR A 128 -21.75 -31.53 -4.44
N LYS A 129 -23.00 -31.78 -4.02
CA LYS A 129 -23.69 -33.07 -4.22
C LYS A 129 -23.79 -33.42 -5.71
N TRP A 130 -24.25 -32.47 -6.53
CA TRP A 130 -24.38 -32.65 -7.98
C TRP A 130 -23.03 -32.82 -8.67
N LYS A 131 -22.00 -32.04 -8.32
CA LYS A 131 -20.64 -32.24 -8.85
C LYS A 131 -20.06 -33.60 -8.50
N ARG A 132 -20.26 -34.09 -7.27
CA ARG A 132 -19.84 -35.44 -6.86
C ARG A 132 -20.57 -36.52 -7.66
N LYS A 133 -21.89 -36.40 -7.84
CA LYS A 133 -22.70 -37.32 -8.65
C LYS A 133 -22.30 -37.31 -10.13
N GLN A 134 -22.02 -36.14 -10.70
CA GLN A 134 -21.49 -36.03 -12.07
C GLN A 134 -20.12 -36.71 -12.22
N LYS A 135 -19.23 -36.57 -11.22
CA LYS A 135 -17.94 -37.26 -11.20
C LYS A 135 -18.09 -38.77 -11.06
N GLU A 136 -18.99 -39.25 -10.21
CA GLU A 136 -19.34 -40.68 -10.07
C GLU A 136 -19.86 -41.25 -11.41
N ARG A 137 -20.74 -40.52 -12.12
CA ARG A 137 -21.24 -40.87 -13.46
C ARG A 137 -20.14 -40.90 -14.52
N LYS A 138 -19.28 -39.87 -14.57
CA LYS A 138 -18.14 -39.78 -15.50
C LYS A 138 -17.13 -40.91 -15.28
N LEU A 139 -16.89 -41.28 -14.02
CA LEU A 139 -16.04 -42.41 -13.63
C LEU A 139 -16.73 -43.77 -13.77
N LYS A 140 -17.99 -43.81 -14.22
CA LYS A 140 -18.84 -45.02 -14.29
C LYS A 140 -18.79 -45.86 -13.01
N LYS A 141 -18.65 -45.23 -11.84
CA LYS A 141 -18.80 -45.94 -10.57
C LYS A 141 -20.27 -46.33 -10.48
N GLY A 142 -20.54 -47.62 -10.68
CA GLY A 142 -21.89 -48.17 -10.67
C GLY A 142 -22.65 -47.67 -9.46
N HIS A 143 -23.85 -47.14 -9.69
CA HIS A 143 -24.79 -46.89 -8.62
C HIS A 143 -24.98 -48.23 -7.87
N GLU A 144 -25.00 -48.21 -6.53
CA GLU A 144 -25.46 -49.33 -5.70
C GLU A 144 -26.93 -49.63 -6.04
N ALA A 145 -27.16 -50.24 -7.19
CA ALA A 145 -28.35 -51.01 -7.46
C ALA A 145 -28.14 -52.32 -6.71
N LYS A 146 -28.54 -52.31 -5.43
CA LYS A 146 -28.92 -53.55 -4.76
C LYS A 146 -29.91 -54.23 -5.72
N ARG A 147 -29.56 -55.40 -6.26
CA ARG A 147 -30.43 -56.18 -7.15
C ARG A 147 -31.77 -56.35 -6.41
N HIS A 148 -32.83 -55.72 -6.89
CA HIS A 148 -34.18 -56.02 -6.47
C HIS A 148 -34.71 -57.07 -7.46
N LYS A 149 -34.98 -58.27 -6.93
CA LYS A 149 -35.30 -59.54 -7.62
C LYS A 149 -34.12 -60.25 -8.28
N GLY A 150 -34.00 -61.53 -7.92
CA GLY A 150 -32.85 -62.41 -8.18
C GLY A 150 -32.53 -62.68 -9.65
N GLY A 151 -31.32 -63.17 -9.83
CA GLY A 151 -30.73 -63.63 -11.09
C GLY A 151 -29.24 -63.83 -10.81
N HIS A 152 -28.75 -65.04 -11.09
CA HIS A 152 -27.40 -65.56 -10.76
C HIS A 152 -26.29 -64.52 -10.99
#